data_AF-A0A2E5NJS8-F1
#
_entry.id   AF-A0A2E5NJS8-F1
#
_cell.length_a   1.000
_cell.length_b   1.000
_cell.length_c   1.000
_cell.angle_alpha   90.00
_cell.angle_beta   90.00
_cell.angle_gamma   90.00
#
_symmetry.space_group_name_H-M   'P 1'
#
loop_
_entity.id
_entity.type
_entity.pdbx_description
1 polymer ?
#
loop_
_entity_poly.entity_id
_entity_poly.type
_entity_poly.pdbx_seq_one_letter_code
_entity_poly.pdbx_strand_id
1 'polypeptide(L)'
;PPLVVAYALAGNMEIDLYNDPLGQDQNGIDIYLRDIWPSSHEIHELISKNIDAKMFATSYAGVFEGDENWNSLQIPAGETYEWDDSSTYVKNPPYFKGMQLKPEPISDIQNAHVLAMLGDSVTTDHISPAGAIASNGPAADYLRSLGVEQKDFNSYGSRRGNHEVMMRGTFANIRLRNQLAPGTEGGWTTHIPSGEQVSIFEASKRYASENIPLLVIGGKEYGSGSSRDWAAKGTQLLGVKAVLVESYERIHRSNLIGMGVLPLQFMDGENASTLGITGEETFEIKGIDGGMAKQVNVIATKNNAIKVSFNAQVRIDTPKEQAYFMNGGILQYVLRELVESDEAS
;
A
#
# COMPACT_ATOMS: atom_id res chain seq x y z
N PRO A 1 -20.51 10.46 -16.18
CA PRO A 1 -20.28 10.24 -17.64
C PRO A 1 -20.71 11.42 -18.54
N PRO A 2 -21.99 11.86 -18.56
CA PRO A 2 -22.42 12.92 -19.49
C PRO A 2 -21.74 14.27 -19.22
N LEU A 3 -21.43 14.62 -17.97
CA LEU A 3 -20.64 15.81 -17.66
C LEU A 3 -19.21 15.75 -18.22
N VAL A 4 -18.60 14.55 -18.34
CA VAL A 4 -17.27 14.41 -18.96
C VAL A 4 -17.34 14.80 -20.43
N VAL A 5 -18.39 14.37 -21.13
CA VAL A 5 -18.64 14.75 -22.53
C VAL A 5 -18.90 16.26 -22.63
N ALA A 6 -19.73 16.82 -21.75
CA ALA A 6 -20.04 18.24 -21.74
C ALA A 6 -18.79 19.13 -21.57
N TYR A 7 -17.94 18.83 -20.59
CA TYR A 7 -16.68 19.56 -20.39
C TYR A 7 -15.67 19.32 -21.51
N ALA A 8 -15.66 18.13 -22.13
CA ALA A 8 -14.82 17.87 -23.30
C ALA A 8 -15.27 18.67 -24.53
N LEU A 9 -16.59 18.83 -24.74
CA LEU A 9 -17.16 19.68 -25.78
C LEU A 9 -16.84 21.16 -25.53
N ALA A 10 -16.98 21.62 -24.29
CA ALA A 10 -16.64 22.99 -23.90
C ALA A 10 -15.12 23.27 -23.97
N GLY A 11 -14.29 22.23 -23.92
CA GLY A 11 -12.83 22.32 -24.00
C GLY A 11 -12.17 23.00 -22.79
N ASN A 12 -12.92 23.32 -21.74
CA ASN A 12 -12.42 23.98 -20.53
C ASN A 12 -13.31 23.66 -19.32
N MET A 13 -12.75 23.77 -18.12
CA MET A 13 -13.44 23.49 -16.85
C MET A 13 -13.97 24.75 -16.14
N GLU A 14 -13.65 25.94 -16.65
CA GLU A 14 -14.02 27.23 -16.05
C GLU A 14 -15.37 27.77 -16.55
N ILE A 15 -15.90 27.18 -17.62
CA ILE A 15 -17.21 27.50 -18.22
C ILE A 15 -18.36 27.35 -17.19
N ASP A 16 -19.27 28.31 -17.19
CA ASP A 16 -20.55 28.16 -16.53
C ASP A 16 -21.49 27.36 -17.45
N LEU A 17 -21.50 26.03 -17.31
CA LEU A 17 -22.32 25.12 -18.12
C LEU A 17 -23.84 25.45 -18.12
N TYR A 18 -24.31 26.26 -17.16
CA TYR A 18 -25.71 26.66 -17.09
C TYR A 18 -26.01 27.89 -17.97
N ASN A 19 -25.08 28.86 -17.97
CA ASN A 19 -25.27 30.17 -18.59
C ASN A 19 -24.51 30.36 -19.90
N ASP A 20 -23.43 29.61 -20.12
CA ASP A 20 -22.58 29.74 -21.30
C ASP A 20 -22.92 28.68 -22.35
N PRO A 21 -22.84 29.01 -23.64
CA PRO A 21 -22.98 28.03 -24.71
C PRO A 21 -21.75 27.11 -24.78
N LEU A 22 -21.99 25.84 -25.10
CA LEU A 22 -20.95 24.85 -25.36
C LEU A 22 -20.27 25.07 -26.73
N GLY A 23 -20.96 25.72 -27.65
CA GLY A 23 -20.51 26.01 -29.00
C GLY A 23 -21.64 26.56 -29.85
N GLN A 24 -21.40 26.69 -31.15
CA GLN A 24 -22.40 27.13 -32.12
C GLN A 24 -22.70 26.03 -33.15
N ASP A 25 -23.94 25.98 -33.62
CA ASP A 25 -24.33 25.11 -34.73
C ASP A 25 -23.81 25.65 -36.08
N GLN A 26 -24.15 24.96 -37.18
CA GLN A 26 -23.74 25.36 -38.53
C GLN A 26 -24.31 26.72 -38.98
N ASN A 27 -25.33 27.24 -38.29
CA ASN A 27 -25.99 28.51 -38.58
C ASN A 27 -25.53 29.63 -37.63
N GLY A 28 -24.60 29.35 -36.71
CA GLY A 28 -24.14 30.31 -35.71
C GLY A 28 -25.07 30.44 -34.49
N ILE A 29 -25.98 29.49 -34.27
CA ILE A 29 -26.87 29.48 -33.11
C ILE A 29 -26.12 28.86 -31.93
N ASP A 30 -26.11 29.59 -30.82
CA ASP A 30 -25.54 29.14 -29.55
C ASP A 30 -26.27 27.89 -29.02
N ILE A 31 -25.52 26.82 -28.76
CA ILE A 31 -26.00 25.56 -28.20
C ILE A 31 -25.58 25.46 -26.75
N TYR A 32 -26.55 25.31 -25.86
CA TYR A 32 -26.36 25.20 -24.42
C TYR A 32 -26.41 23.75 -23.97
N LEU A 33 -25.93 23.47 -22.75
CA LEU A 33 -26.01 22.12 -22.18
C LEU A 33 -27.46 21.60 -22.15
N ARG A 34 -28.41 22.46 -21.79
CA ARG A 34 -29.85 22.14 -21.75
C ARG A 34 -30.43 21.70 -23.09
N ASP A 35 -29.83 22.09 -24.20
CA ASP A 35 -30.33 21.77 -25.55
C ASP A 35 -29.96 20.34 -25.97
N ILE A 36 -28.92 19.77 -25.35
CA ILE A 36 -28.38 18.44 -25.69
C ILE A 36 -28.45 17.44 -24.54
N TRP A 37 -28.88 17.87 -23.35
CA TRP A 37 -28.93 17.01 -22.18
C TRP A 37 -30.13 16.08 -22.25
N PRO A 38 -29.94 14.75 -22.31
CA PRO A 38 -31.05 13.82 -22.42
C PRO A 38 -31.87 13.80 -21.14
N SER A 39 -33.20 13.74 -21.28
CA SER A 39 -34.10 13.55 -20.15
C SER A 39 -34.02 12.13 -19.59
N SER A 40 -34.38 11.94 -18.32
CA SER A 40 -34.47 10.61 -17.72
C SER A 40 -35.47 9.70 -18.46
N HIS A 41 -36.49 10.26 -19.12
CA HIS A 41 -37.46 9.49 -19.89
C HIS A 41 -36.82 8.92 -21.17
N GLU A 42 -36.12 9.75 -21.94
CA GLU A 42 -35.42 9.33 -23.16
C GLU A 42 -34.36 8.26 -22.86
N ILE A 43 -33.62 8.41 -21.76
CA ILE A 43 -32.64 7.41 -21.32
C ILE A 43 -33.31 6.07 -21.01
N HIS A 44 -34.40 6.07 -20.22
CA HIS A 44 -35.10 4.83 -19.86
C HIS A 44 -35.75 4.16 -21.07
N GLU A 45 -36.31 4.93 -22.00
CA GLU A 45 -36.90 4.42 -23.22
C GLU A 45 -35.82 3.74 -24.09
N LEU A 46 -34.66 4.37 -24.25
CA LEU A 46 -33.53 3.80 -25.00
C LEU A 46 -32.99 2.53 -24.33
N ILE A 47 -32.84 2.51 -22.99
CA ILE A 47 -32.41 1.31 -22.26
C ILE A 47 -33.40 0.17 -22.49
N SER A 48 -34.69 0.41 -22.33
CA SER A 48 -35.73 -0.62 -22.47
C SER A 48 -35.83 -1.17 -23.89
N LYS A 49 -35.53 -0.35 -24.91
CA LYS A 49 -35.54 -0.75 -26.32
C LYS A 49 -34.29 -1.51 -26.75
N ASN A 50 -33.14 -1.23 -26.14
CA ASN A 50 -31.84 -1.66 -26.66
C ASN A 50 -31.05 -2.57 -25.73
N ILE A 51 -31.48 -2.77 -24.47
CA ILE A 51 -30.80 -3.65 -23.51
C ILE A 51 -31.74 -4.78 -23.13
N ASP A 52 -31.39 -6.01 -23.51
CA ASP A 52 -32.17 -7.21 -23.21
C ASP A 52 -31.32 -8.32 -22.56
N ALA A 53 -31.99 -9.34 -22.01
CA ALA A 53 -31.33 -10.46 -21.36
C ALA A 53 -30.42 -11.28 -22.31
N LYS A 54 -30.72 -11.28 -23.62
CA LYS A 54 -29.94 -12.02 -24.62
C LYS A 54 -28.57 -11.39 -24.81
N MET A 55 -28.44 -10.07 -24.74
CA MET A 55 -27.14 -9.39 -24.77
C MET A 55 -26.24 -9.84 -23.63
N PHE A 56 -26.77 -9.95 -22.42
CA PHE A 56 -26.01 -10.48 -21.28
C PHE A 56 -25.63 -11.94 -21.51
N ALA A 57 -26.59 -12.80 -21.85
CA ALA A 57 -26.31 -14.22 -22.10
C ALA A 57 -25.23 -14.41 -23.18
N THR A 58 -25.26 -13.61 -24.24
CA THR A 58 -24.28 -13.67 -25.34
C THR A 58 -22.89 -13.22 -24.87
N SER A 59 -22.80 -12.07 -24.20
CA SER A 59 -21.50 -11.54 -23.72
C SER A 59 -20.85 -12.44 -22.68
N TYR A 60 -21.64 -13.10 -21.82
CA TYR A 60 -21.11 -14.02 -20.80
C TYR A 60 -20.82 -15.43 -21.32
N ALA A 61 -21.41 -15.84 -22.46
CA ALA A 61 -21.18 -17.18 -23.01
C ALA A 61 -19.71 -17.44 -23.35
N GLY A 62 -18.99 -16.43 -23.86
CA GLY A 62 -17.60 -16.53 -24.30
C GLY A 62 -16.57 -15.88 -23.38
N VAL A 63 -16.94 -15.48 -22.15
CA VAL A 63 -16.05 -14.66 -21.28
C VAL A 63 -14.73 -15.35 -20.93
N PHE A 64 -14.69 -16.69 -20.99
CA PHE A 64 -13.49 -17.51 -20.74
C PHE A 64 -12.82 -18.03 -22.00
N GLU A 65 -13.38 -17.82 -23.19
CA GLU A 65 -12.79 -18.32 -24.44
C GLU A 65 -11.47 -17.61 -24.75
N GLY A 66 -11.35 -16.33 -24.39
CA GLY A 66 -10.16 -15.52 -24.70
C GLY A 66 -9.94 -15.35 -26.21
N ASP A 67 -8.85 -14.67 -26.59
CA ASP A 67 -8.42 -14.54 -27.97
C ASP A 67 -7.35 -15.59 -28.35
N GLU A 68 -6.82 -15.52 -29.57
CA GLU A 68 -5.73 -16.40 -30.02
C GLU A 68 -4.48 -16.26 -29.14
N ASN A 69 -4.18 -15.05 -28.65
CA ASN A 69 -3.06 -14.81 -27.75
C ASN A 69 -3.25 -15.54 -26.43
N TRP A 70 -4.44 -15.46 -25.81
CA TRP A 70 -4.77 -16.17 -24.58
C TRP A 70 -4.65 -17.70 -24.74
N ASN A 71 -5.23 -18.24 -25.81
CA ASN A 71 -5.26 -19.68 -26.05
C ASN A 71 -3.90 -20.26 -26.46
N SER A 72 -3.00 -19.44 -26.99
CA SER A 72 -1.64 -19.85 -27.38
C SER A 72 -0.63 -19.82 -26.23
N LEU A 73 -1.01 -19.31 -25.04
CA LEU A 73 -0.13 -19.31 -23.87
C LEU A 73 0.20 -20.75 -23.46
N GLN A 74 1.49 -21.04 -23.39
CA GLN A 74 1.97 -22.32 -22.85
C GLN A 74 1.84 -22.31 -21.33
N ILE A 75 1.08 -23.26 -20.80
CA ILE A 75 0.88 -23.42 -19.36
C ILE A 75 1.70 -24.63 -18.90
N PRO A 76 2.66 -24.46 -17.97
CA PRO A 76 3.40 -25.57 -17.40
C PRO A 76 2.45 -26.59 -16.75
N ALA A 77 2.76 -27.88 -16.88
CA ALA A 77 2.02 -28.92 -16.18
C ALA A 77 2.61 -29.12 -14.78
N GLY A 78 1.82 -28.89 -13.73
CA GLY A 78 2.26 -29.09 -12.35
C GLY A 78 1.33 -28.44 -11.33
N GLU A 79 1.38 -28.93 -10.09
CA GLU A 79 0.64 -28.35 -8.95
C GLU A 79 1.43 -27.24 -8.26
N THR A 80 2.74 -27.20 -8.46
CA THR A 80 3.65 -26.18 -7.91
C THR A 80 4.18 -25.28 -9.02
N TYR A 81 4.36 -23.99 -8.70
CA TYR A 81 4.88 -23.02 -9.65
C TYR A 81 6.41 -23.16 -9.81
N GLU A 82 6.88 -23.36 -11.03
CA GLU A 82 8.30 -23.39 -11.37
C GLU A 82 8.86 -21.97 -11.42
N TRP A 83 9.58 -21.58 -10.37
CA TRP A 83 10.17 -20.24 -10.28
C TRP A 83 11.33 -20.07 -11.27
N ASP A 84 11.25 -19.04 -12.10
CA ASP A 84 12.34 -18.60 -12.97
C ASP A 84 13.15 -17.47 -12.31
N ASP A 85 14.39 -17.75 -11.95
CA ASP A 85 15.29 -16.78 -11.31
C ASP A 85 15.60 -15.57 -12.19
N SER A 86 15.52 -15.73 -13.52
CA SER A 86 15.72 -14.66 -14.51
C SER A 86 14.48 -13.78 -14.70
N SER A 87 13.31 -14.23 -14.22
CA SER A 87 12.07 -13.46 -14.34
C SER A 87 12.17 -12.13 -13.61
N THR A 88 11.83 -11.06 -14.34
CA THR A 88 11.72 -9.71 -13.78
C THR A 88 10.29 -9.38 -13.33
N TYR A 89 9.33 -10.30 -13.50
CA TYR A 89 7.91 -10.10 -13.22
C TYR A 89 7.38 -10.93 -12.06
N VAL A 90 7.85 -12.17 -11.91
CA VAL A 90 7.36 -13.11 -10.89
C VAL A 90 8.57 -13.68 -10.14
N LYS A 91 8.65 -13.43 -8.83
CA LYS A 91 9.74 -13.94 -7.97
C LYS A 91 9.19 -14.52 -6.67
N ASN A 92 9.80 -15.62 -6.20
CA ASN A 92 9.41 -16.27 -4.96
C ASN A 92 9.62 -15.35 -3.75
N PRO A 93 8.57 -14.86 -3.08
CA PRO A 93 8.71 -13.93 -1.98
C PRO A 93 9.18 -14.63 -0.70
N PRO A 94 9.91 -13.93 0.19
CA PRO A 94 10.52 -14.54 1.37
C PRO A 94 9.53 -14.75 2.54
N TYR A 95 8.22 -14.64 2.33
CA TYR A 95 7.20 -14.63 3.41
C TYR A 95 7.23 -15.86 4.32
N PHE A 96 7.65 -17.01 3.79
CA PHE A 96 7.70 -18.29 4.50
C PHE A 96 9.12 -18.75 4.84
N LYS A 97 10.15 -17.95 4.50
CA LYS A 97 11.55 -18.35 4.71
C LYS A 97 11.84 -18.48 6.22
N GLY A 98 12.24 -19.67 6.64
CA GLY A 98 12.56 -19.98 8.04
C GLY A 98 11.33 -20.16 8.95
N MET A 99 10.12 -20.21 8.37
CA MET A 99 8.88 -20.41 9.12
C MET A 99 8.87 -21.77 9.83
N GLN A 100 8.59 -21.76 11.13
CA GLN A 100 8.39 -22.96 11.95
C GLN A 100 6.90 -23.36 11.98
N LEU A 101 6.64 -24.65 12.21
CA LEU A 101 5.28 -25.21 12.37
C LEU A 101 4.54 -24.51 13.51
N LYS A 102 5.19 -24.30 14.65
CA LYS A 102 4.64 -23.50 15.76
C LYS A 102 5.10 -22.04 15.62
N PRO A 103 4.22 -21.06 15.87
CA PRO A 103 4.61 -19.67 15.85
C PRO A 103 5.59 -19.34 16.97
N GLU A 104 6.55 -18.47 16.69
CA GLU A 104 7.43 -17.89 17.69
C GLU A 104 6.62 -16.95 18.61
N PRO A 105 6.96 -16.88 19.92
CA PRO A 105 6.32 -15.93 20.82
C PRO A 105 6.51 -14.48 20.35
N ILE A 106 5.46 -13.68 20.42
CA ILE A 106 5.56 -12.24 20.15
C ILE A 106 6.24 -11.57 21.34
N SER A 107 7.42 -11.01 21.11
CA SER A 107 8.17 -10.23 22.10
C SER A 107 7.92 -8.73 21.97
N ASP A 108 8.24 -8.00 23.03
CA ASP A 108 8.37 -6.55 23.01
C ASP A 108 9.38 -6.09 21.93
N ILE A 109 9.19 -4.88 21.41
CA ILE A 109 10.09 -4.27 20.43
C ILE A 109 11.09 -3.40 21.19
N GLN A 110 12.39 -3.58 20.94
CA GLN A 110 13.45 -2.84 21.61
C GLN A 110 14.36 -2.15 20.59
N ASN A 111 14.91 -1.00 20.96
CA ASN A 111 15.89 -0.23 20.18
C ASN A 111 15.45 0.04 18.73
N ALA A 112 14.16 0.26 18.51
CA ALA A 112 13.65 0.51 17.17
C ALA A 112 13.93 1.94 16.70
N HIS A 113 14.16 2.10 15.40
CA HIS A 113 14.32 3.40 14.76
C HIS A 113 13.14 3.72 13.84
N VAL A 114 12.84 5.01 13.67
CA VAL A 114 11.80 5.44 12.74
C VAL A 114 12.35 5.45 11.32
N LEU A 115 11.73 4.68 10.44
CA LEU A 115 12.06 4.63 9.01
C LEU A 115 11.43 5.80 8.25
N ALA A 116 10.19 6.15 8.62
CA ALA A 116 9.45 7.27 8.04
C ALA A 116 8.57 7.94 9.09
N MET A 117 8.60 9.27 9.11
CA MET A 117 7.73 10.11 9.93
C MET A 117 6.89 10.98 9.01
N LEU A 118 5.59 10.70 8.97
CA LEU A 118 4.69 11.18 7.94
C LEU A 118 3.58 12.06 8.54
N GLY A 119 2.95 12.87 7.70
CA GLY A 119 1.80 13.71 8.08
C GLY A 119 0.46 12.99 8.02
N ASP A 120 -0.60 13.79 7.86
CA ASP A 120 -1.98 13.32 7.70
C ASP A 120 -2.26 12.79 6.29
N SER A 121 -3.32 11.99 6.17
CA SER A 121 -3.93 11.49 4.94
C SER A 121 -2.93 10.83 3.97
N VAL A 122 -1.97 10.09 4.53
CA VAL A 122 -1.04 9.25 3.76
C VAL A 122 -1.81 8.12 3.10
N THR A 123 -2.12 8.27 1.81
CA THR A 123 -2.81 7.23 1.04
C THR A 123 -1.95 5.97 0.80
N THR A 124 -2.58 4.85 0.46
CA THR A 124 -1.88 3.64 0.00
C THR A 124 -1.11 3.84 -1.30
N ASP A 125 -1.40 4.87 -2.09
CA ASP A 125 -0.59 5.23 -3.26
C ASP A 125 0.72 5.92 -2.87
N HIS A 126 0.75 6.64 -1.74
CA HIS A 126 2.00 7.13 -1.16
C HIS A 126 2.86 5.97 -0.63
N ILE A 127 2.25 4.98 0.01
CA ILE A 127 2.93 3.81 0.60
C ILE A 127 3.38 2.82 -0.48
N SER A 128 2.55 2.55 -1.47
CA SER A 128 2.80 1.57 -2.54
C SER A 128 2.29 2.13 -3.88
N PRO A 129 3.06 3.01 -4.55
CA PRO A 129 2.67 3.55 -5.85
C PRO A 129 2.44 2.44 -6.87
N ALA A 130 1.50 2.64 -7.79
CA ALA A 130 1.19 1.68 -8.86
C ALA A 130 1.57 2.18 -10.25
N GLY A 131 1.89 3.47 -10.39
CA GLY A 131 2.22 4.12 -11.65
C GLY A 131 3.60 3.76 -12.21
N ALA A 132 4.09 4.59 -13.13
CA ALA A 132 5.39 4.42 -13.76
C ALA A 132 6.53 4.40 -12.73
N ILE A 133 7.55 3.58 -12.99
CA ILE A 133 8.77 3.53 -12.18
C ILE A 133 9.67 4.69 -12.61
N ALA A 134 10.03 5.57 -11.65
CA ALA A 134 10.95 6.69 -11.90
C ALA A 134 12.31 6.17 -12.40
N SER A 135 12.93 6.87 -13.36
CA SER A 135 14.21 6.43 -13.97
C SER A 135 15.39 6.46 -13.01
N ASN A 136 15.32 7.34 -12.00
CA ASN A 136 16.28 7.51 -10.93
C ASN A 136 15.68 7.03 -9.60
N GLY A 137 15.99 5.81 -9.21
CA GLY A 137 15.58 5.27 -7.92
C GLY A 137 15.90 3.78 -7.77
N PRO A 138 15.73 3.23 -6.56
CA PRO A 138 16.19 1.88 -6.24
C PRO A 138 15.60 0.80 -7.17
N ALA A 139 14.31 0.90 -7.51
CA ALA A 139 13.64 -0.05 -8.40
C ALA A 139 14.20 0.00 -9.82
N ALA A 140 14.50 1.19 -10.34
CA ALA A 140 15.13 1.36 -11.64
C ALA A 140 16.58 0.86 -11.66
N ASP A 141 17.35 1.11 -10.60
CA ASP A 141 18.72 0.58 -10.47
C ASP A 141 18.72 -0.94 -10.47
N TYR A 142 17.77 -1.57 -9.76
CA TYR A 142 17.59 -3.01 -9.75
C TYR A 142 17.21 -3.56 -11.13
N LEU A 143 16.23 -2.97 -11.81
CA LEU A 143 15.83 -3.41 -13.15
C LEU A 143 16.97 -3.26 -14.16
N ARG A 144 17.73 -2.16 -14.11
CA ARG A 144 18.94 -1.96 -14.92
C ARG A 144 20.01 -3.01 -14.62
N SER A 145 20.21 -3.38 -13.35
CA SER A 145 21.18 -4.43 -13.00
C SER A 145 20.81 -5.80 -13.57
N LEU A 146 19.54 -6.02 -13.94
CA LEU A 146 19.05 -7.21 -14.62
C LEU A 146 18.99 -7.06 -16.15
N GLY A 147 19.50 -5.94 -16.70
CA GLY A 147 19.51 -5.69 -18.14
C GLY A 147 18.19 -5.17 -18.72
N VAL A 148 17.22 -4.76 -17.88
CA VAL A 148 15.97 -4.18 -18.37
C VAL A 148 16.19 -2.73 -18.79
N GLU A 149 15.80 -2.38 -20.02
CA GLU A 149 15.84 -1.01 -20.52
C GLU A 149 14.73 -0.14 -19.90
N GLN A 150 14.95 1.17 -19.80
CA GLN A 150 14.00 2.09 -19.16
C GLN A 150 12.60 2.06 -19.79
N LYS A 151 12.51 1.89 -21.11
CA LYS A 151 11.21 1.78 -21.83
C LYS A 151 10.40 0.55 -21.39
N ASP A 152 11.09 -0.48 -20.88
CA ASP A 152 10.53 -1.77 -20.47
C ASP A 152 10.38 -1.89 -18.95
N PHE A 153 10.66 -0.83 -18.18
CA PHE A 153 10.39 -0.83 -16.73
C PHE A 153 8.92 -1.09 -16.43
N ASN A 154 8.03 -0.62 -17.30
CA ASN A 154 6.59 -0.68 -17.13
C ASN A 154 6.18 0.07 -15.84
N SER A 155 5.10 -0.36 -15.19
CA SER A 155 4.59 0.26 -13.96
C SER A 155 4.85 -0.61 -12.73
N TYR A 156 4.87 -0.01 -11.53
CA TYR A 156 4.87 -0.77 -10.28
C TYR A 156 3.69 -1.76 -10.22
N GLY A 157 2.51 -1.36 -10.71
CA GLY A 157 1.34 -2.24 -10.80
C GLY A 157 1.60 -3.52 -11.61
N SER A 158 2.33 -3.42 -12.73
CA SER A 158 2.70 -4.57 -13.55
C SER A 158 3.77 -5.48 -12.89
N ARG A 159 4.53 -4.95 -11.92
CA ARG A 159 5.63 -5.64 -11.24
C ARG A 159 5.23 -6.24 -9.90
N ARG A 160 3.94 -6.30 -9.58
CA ARG A 160 3.41 -6.80 -8.28
C ARG A 160 3.76 -8.26 -7.96
N GLY A 161 4.10 -9.07 -8.96
CA GLY A 161 4.61 -10.44 -8.77
C GLY A 161 6.09 -10.50 -8.35
N ASN A 162 6.81 -9.38 -8.42
CA ASN A 162 8.24 -9.30 -8.10
C ASN A 162 8.45 -8.48 -6.84
N HIS A 163 8.65 -9.17 -5.71
CA HIS A 163 8.83 -8.52 -4.42
C HIS A 163 10.07 -7.61 -4.37
N GLU A 164 11.14 -7.89 -5.11
CA GLU A 164 12.34 -7.05 -5.15
C GLU A 164 12.04 -5.65 -5.72
N VAL A 165 11.20 -5.57 -6.75
CA VAL A 165 10.76 -4.28 -7.33
C VAL A 165 9.82 -3.58 -6.36
N MET A 166 8.85 -4.30 -5.80
CA MET A 166 7.82 -3.70 -4.97
C MET A 166 8.36 -3.21 -3.61
N MET A 167 9.31 -3.92 -2.99
CA MET A 167 10.02 -3.45 -1.80
C MET A 167 10.74 -2.12 -2.08
N ARG A 168 11.44 -2.04 -3.21
CA ARG A 168 12.14 -0.83 -3.66
C ARG A 168 11.20 0.32 -4.01
N GLY A 169 9.97 0.01 -4.40
CA GLY A 169 8.90 0.96 -4.66
C GLY A 169 8.11 1.39 -3.42
N THR A 170 8.30 0.72 -2.28
CA THR A 170 7.55 1.02 -1.06
C THR A 170 8.01 2.36 -0.49
N PHE A 171 7.05 3.25 -0.23
CA PHE A 171 7.23 4.66 0.10
C PHE A 171 7.99 5.46 -0.98
N ALA A 172 8.08 4.98 -2.22
CA ALA A 172 8.81 5.66 -3.29
C ALA A 172 7.95 6.64 -4.12
N ASN A 173 6.74 6.96 -3.65
CA ASN A 173 5.89 7.92 -4.35
C ASN A 173 6.56 9.30 -4.37
N ILE A 174 6.67 9.91 -5.56
CA ILE A 174 7.35 11.19 -5.78
C ILE A 174 6.76 12.36 -4.97
N ARG A 175 5.53 12.24 -4.46
CA ARG A 175 4.85 13.25 -3.63
C ARG A 175 4.92 12.94 -2.14
N LEU A 176 5.54 11.84 -1.74
CA LEU A 176 5.72 11.53 -0.32
C LEU A 176 6.60 12.59 0.33
N ARG A 177 6.16 13.11 1.48
CA ARG A 177 6.91 14.07 2.30
C ARG A 177 7.22 13.43 3.63
N ASN A 178 8.49 13.14 3.85
CA ASN A 178 8.99 12.52 5.07
C ASN A 178 9.66 13.58 5.94
N GLN A 179 9.17 13.76 7.17
CA GLN A 179 9.68 14.75 8.12
C GLN A 179 11.12 14.45 8.55
N LEU A 180 11.58 13.20 8.40
CA LEU A 180 12.97 12.81 8.65
C LEU A 180 13.94 13.30 7.57
N ALA A 181 13.47 13.67 6.38
CA ALA A 181 14.30 14.17 5.29
C ALA A 181 13.79 15.54 4.81
N PRO A 182 13.90 16.59 5.65
CA PRO A 182 13.35 17.91 5.32
C PRO A 182 14.00 18.47 4.06
N GLY A 183 13.19 19.13 3.22
CA GLY A 183 13.62 19.69 1.93
C GLY A 183 13.61 18.70 0.77
N THR A 184 13.19 17.45 0.99
CA THR A 184 13.03 16.44 -0.06
C THR A 184 11.56 16.11 -0.32
N GLU A 185 11.25 15.68 -1.54
CA GLU A 185 10.00 15.00 -1.89
C GLU A 185 10.34 13.66 -2.57
N GLY A 186 9.55 12.63 -2.31
CA GLY A 186 9.81 11.28 -2.79
C GLY A 186 10.14 10.28 -1.70
N GLY A 187 10.67 9.12 -2.09
CA GLY A 187 11.05 8.04 -1.18
C GLY A 187 12.36 8.26 -0.44
N TRP A 188 12.51 9.39 0.23
CA TRP A 188 13.69 9.78 0.99
C TRP A 188 13.46 9.68 2.49
N THR A 189 14.53 9.38 3.24
CA THR A 189 14.56 9.41 4.70
C THR A 189 16.00 9.70 5.17
N THR A 190 16.18 9.93 6.47
CA THR A 190 17.51 10.02 7.08
C THR A 190 17.81 8.72 7.82
N HIS A 191 18.95 8.11 7.50
CA HIS A 191 19.48 7.01 8.30
C HIS A 191 20.06 7.60 9.59
N ILE A 192 19.31 7.51 10.69
CA ILE A 192 19.59 8.22 11.95
C ILE A 192 21.02 7.94 12.49
N PRO A 193 21.53 6.70 12.51
CA PRO A 193 22.88 6.43 12.99
C PRO A 193 23.99 7.15 12.21
N SER A 194 23.84 7.32 10.88
CA SER A 194 24.86 7.99 10.04
C SER A 194 24.54 9.45 9.74
N GLY A 195 23.31 9.91 9.96
CA GLY A 195 22.84 11.25 9.59
C GLY A 195 22.69 11.49 8.08
N GLU A 196 22.83 10.44 7.26
CA GLU A 196 22.78 10.58 5.80
C GLU A 196 21.33 10.51 5.28
N GLN A 197 20.97 11.44 4.40
CA GLN A 197 19.72 11.34 3.62
C GLN A 197 19.89 10.33 2.49
N VAL A 198 19.10 9.26 2.52
CA VAL A 198 19.12 8.16 1.56
C VAL A 198 17.71 7.76 1.16
N SER A 199 17.56 6.92 0.14
CA SER A 199 16.25 6.34 -0.17
C SER A 199 15.73 5.48 1.00
N ILE A 200 14.42 5.41 1.19
CA ILE A 200 13.79 4.57 2.23
C ILE A 200 14.23 3.11 2.13
N PHE A 201 14.31 2.58 0.90
CA PHE A 201 14.81 1.22 0.68
C PHE A 201 16.27 1.05 1.12
N GLU A 202 17.15 2.00 0.79
CA GLU A 202 18.55 1.96 1.23
C GLU A 202 18.67 2.02 2.76
N ALA A 203 17.95 2.93 3.42
CA ALA A 203 17.91 3.00 4.88
C ALA A 203 17.44 1.67 5.49
N SER A 204 16.38 1.06 4.94
CA SER A 204 15.86 -0.22 5.42
C SER A 204 16.90 -1.34 5.38
N LYS A 205 17.71 -1.42 4.31
CA LYS A 205 18.79 -2.40 4.19
C LYS A 205 19.89 -2.17 5.23
N ARG A 206 20.26 -0.91 5.49
CA ARG A 206 21.29 -0.58 6.48
C ARG A 206 20.84 -1.00 7.88
N TYR A 207 19.63 -0.60 8.28
CA TYR A 207 19.05 -1.03 9.54
C TYR A 207 18.89 -2.56 9.64
N ALA A 208 18.53 -3.24 8.55
CA ALA A 208 18.48 -4.70 8.53
C ALA A 208 19.87 -5.33 8.76
N SER A 209 20.94 -4.78 8.19
CA SER A 209 22.32 -5.23 8.42
C SER A 209 22.80 -4.98 9.86
N GLU A 210 22.21 -3.99 10.52
CA GLU A 210 22.46 -3.61 11.92
C GLU A 210 21.55 -4.37 12.91
N ASN A 211 20.62 -5.21 12.41
CA ASN A 211 19.58 -5.90 13.18
C ASN A 211 18.69 -4.96 14.00
N ILE A 212 18.41 -3.78 13.45
CA ILE A 212 17.58 -2.76 14.09
C ILE A 212 16.13 -2.87 13.60
N PRO A 213 15.14 -3.06 14.49
CA PRO A 213 13.74 -3.05 14.11
C PRO A 213 13.28 -1.64 13.73
N LEU A 214 12.31 -1.56 12.83
CA LEU A 214 11.84 -0.27 12.30
C LEU A 214 10.40 0.05 12.67
N LEU A 215 10.13 1.36 12.75
CA LEU A 215 8.81 1.93 12.97
C LEU A 215 8.43 2.89 11.85
N VAL A 216 7.14 3.06 11.62
CA VAL A 216 6.60 4.21 10.89
C VAL A 216 5.75 5.02 11.85
N ILE A 217 5.93 6.34 11.86
CA ILE A 217 5.08 7.27 12.60
C ILE A 217 4.29 8.09 11.58
N GLY A 218 3.01 8.33 11.82
CA GLY A 218 2.15 9.11 10.92
C GLY A 218 1.05 9.88 11.62
N GLY A 219 0.34 10.71 10.86
CA GLY A 219 -0.80 11.50 11.34
C GLY A 219 -2.13 10.74 11.23
N LYS A 220 -3.18 11.46 10.86
CA LYS A 220 -4.55 10.95 10.71
C LYS A 220 -4.77 10.26 9.37
N GLU A 221 -5.77 9.38 9.31
CA GLU A 221 -6.24 8.71 8.09
C GLU A 221 -5.12 7.95 7.35
N TYR A 222 -4.21 7.35 8.11
CA TYR A 222 -3.09 6.62 7.56
C TYR A 222 -3.56 5.38 6.78
N GLY A 223 -3.12 5.27 5.52
CA GLY A 223 -3.48 4.21 4.61
C GLY A 223 -4.79 4.40 3.88
N SER A 224 -5.25 5.63 3.69
CA SER A 224 -6.49 5.92 2.95
C SER A 224 -6.40 5.58 1.46
N GLY A 225 -7.55 5.44 0.80
CA GLY A 225 -7.65 5.23 -0.65
C GLY A 225 -7.79 3.76 -1.06
N SER A 226 -7.08 3.37 -2.13
CA SER A 226 -7.25 2.06 -2.77
C SER A 226 -6.79 0.91 -1.86
N SER A 227 -7.53 -0.20 -1.83
CA SER A 227 -7.08 -1.41 -1.15
C SER A 227 -5.89 -2.03 -1.91
N ARG A 228 -4.68 -1.79 -1.39
CA ARG A 228 -3.42 -2.31 -1.94
C ARG A 228 -2.70 -3.11 -0.86
N ASP A 229 -2.69 -4.44 -1.01
CA ASP A 229 -1.98 -5.35 -0.10
C ASP A 229 -0.48 -5.05 0.00
N TRP A 230 0.13 -4.61 -1.10
CA TRP A 230 1.53 -4.21 -1.17
C TRP A 230 1.88 -3.04 -0.26
N ALA A 231 0.92 -2.19 0.14
CA ALA A 231 1.17 -1.17 1.15
C ALA A 231 1.53 -1.79 2.52
N ALA A 232 1.00 -2.98 2.84
CA ALA A 232 1.37 -3.72 4.05
C ALA A 232 2.55 -4.67 3.81
N LYS A 233 2.56 -5.43 2.70
CA LYS A 233 3.66 -6.34 2.36
C LYS A 233 5.00 -5.61 2.22
N GLY A 234 5.00 -4.48 1.53
CA GLY A 234 6.17 -3.63 1.37
C GLY A 234 6.66 -3.11 2.72
N THR A 235 5.77 -2.58 3.54
CA THR A 235 6.08 -2.09 4.90
C THR A 235 6.74 -3.19 5.75
N GLN A 236 6.17 -4.40 5.76
CA GLN A 236 6.74 -5.54 6.48
C GLN A 236 8.12 -5.96 5.94
N LEU A 237 8.26 -6.01 4.61
CA LEU A 237 9.49 -6.44 3.95
C LEU A 237 10.62 -5.42 4.08
N LEU A 238 10.31 -4.13 4.29
CA LEU A 238 11.29 -3.12 4.70
C LEU A 238 11.74 -3.28 6.16
N GLY A 239 11.20 -4.25 6.91
CA GLY A 239 11.60 -4.52 8.30
C GLY A 239 10.80 -3.74 9.36
N VAL A 240 9.73 -3.05 8.97
CA VAL A 240 8.86 -2.33 9.91
C VAL A 240 8.11 -3.33 10.78
N LYS A 241 8.20 -3.15 12.10
CA LYS A 241 7.58 -4.01 13.12
C LYS A 241 6.31 -3.41 13.69
N ALA A 242 6.21 -2.09 13.75
CA ALA A 242 5.00 -1.40 14.16
C ALA A 242 4.80 -0.08 13.42
N VAL A 243 3.54 0.33 13.31
CA VAL A 243 3.13 1.62 12.77
C VAL A 243 2.41 2.36 13.89
N LEU A 244 2.76 3.62 14.17
CA LEU A 244 2.16 4.44 15.22
C LEU A 244 1.57 5.71 14.63
N VAL A 245 0.24 5.85 14.67
CA VAL A 245 -0.46 6.94 13.97
C VAL A 245 -1.58 7.53 14.82
N GLU A 246 -2.12 8.67 14.41
CA GLU A 246 -3.30 9.26 15.08
C GLU A 246 -4.58 8.50 14.72
N SER A 247 -4.72 8.05 13.48
CA SER A 247 -5.82 7.18 13.06
C SER A 247 -5.51 6.40 11.78
N TYR A 248 -6.18 5.26 11.61
CA TYR A 248 -6.05 4.40 10.44
C TYR A 248 -7.29 4.45 9.54
N GLU A 249 -7.09 4.26 8.24
CA GLU A 249 -8.14 3.69 7.40
C GLU A 249 -8.30 2.18 7.72
N ARG A 250 -9.56 1.73 7.77
CA ARG A 250 -9.96 0.41 8.28
C ARG A 250 -9.31 -0.76 7.52
N ILE A 251 -9.31 -0.73 6.19
CA ILE A 251 -8.76 -1.81 5.36
C ILE A 251 -7.25 -1.86 5.50
N HIS A 252 -6.57 -0.70 5.47
CA HIS A 252 -5.13 -0.68 5.62
C HIS A 252 -4.65 -1.21 6.98
N ARG A 253 -5.34 -0.85 8.07
CA ARG A 253 -5.09 -1.42 9.40
C ARG A 253 -5.13 -2.94 9.38
N SER A 254 -6.18 -3.54 8.82
CA SER A 254 -6.30 -5.01 8.76
C SER A 254 -5.23 -5.65 7.86
N ASN A 255 -4.79 -4.97 6.79
CA ASN A 255 -3.69 -5.45 5.96
C ASN A 255 -2.35 -5.47 6.72
N LEU A 256 -2.06 -4.46 7.55
CA LEU A 256 -0.85 -4.43 8.40
C LEU A 256 -0.83 -5.63 9.36
N ILE A 257 -1.95 -5.88 10.04
CA ILE A 257 -2.12 -7.05 10.93
C ILE A 257 -1.94 -8.35 10.15
N GLY A 258 -2.52 -8.44 8.97
CA GLY A 258 -2.39 -9.59 8.07
C GLY A 258 -0.95 -9.87 7.63
N MET A 259 -0.07 -8.88 7.71
CA MET A 259 1.38 -9.04 7.48
C MET A 259 2.21 -9.11 8.77
N GLY A 260 1.57 -9.16 9.94
CA GLY A 260 2.28 -9.23 11.23
C GLY A 260 2.91 -7.90 11.68
N VAL A 261 2.50 -6.78 11.11
CA VAL A 261 2.94 -5.43 11.55
C VAL A 261 1.96 -4.93 12.62
N LEU A 262 2.47 -4.54 13.78
CA LEU A 262 1.66 -4.10 14.93
C LEU A 262 1.08 -2.69 14.66
N PRO A 263 -0.26 -2.53 14.55
CA PRO A 263 -0.86 -1.21 14.39
C PRO A 263 -1.07 -0.57 15.77
N LEU A 264 -0.37 0.52 16.02
CA LEU A 264 -0.51 1.34 17.21
C LEU A 264 -1.20 2.66 16.86
N GLN A 265 -1.98 3.16 17.81
CA GLN A 265 -2.60 4.47 17.73
C GLN A 265 -2.25 5.30 18.96
N PHE A 266 -1.96 6.59 18.78
CA PHE A 266 -1.84 7.50 19.92
C PHE A 266 -3.15 7.54 20.73
N MET A 267 -3.04 7.91 22.02
CA MET A 267 -4.24 8.16 22.84
C MET A 267 -4.95 9.43 22.37
N ASP A 268 -6.23 9.57 22.73
CA ASP A 268 -7.04 10.71 22.30
C ASP A 268 -6.40 12.05 22.69
N GLY A 269 -6.15 12.90 21.70
CA GLY A 269 -5.51 14.20 21.89
C GLY A 269 -3.97 14.18 21.91
N GLU A 270 -3.35 13.00 21.82
CA GLU A 270 -1.90 12.85 21.69
C GLU A 270 -1.49 12.63 20.23
N ASN A 271 -0.31 13.13 19.87
CA ASN A 271 0.38 12.79 18.63
C ASN A 271 1.89 13.03 18.79
N ALA A 272 2.65 12.79 17.72
CA ALA A 272 4.10 12.98 17.75
C ALA A 272 4.51 14.40 18.16
N SER A 273 3.79 15.43 17.69
CA SER A 273 4.09 16.83 18.02
C SER A 273 3.79 17.17 19.48
N THR A 274 2.64 16.74 20.03
CA THR A 274 2.28 17.05 21.43
C THR A 274 3.17 16.33 22.43
N LEU A 275 3.68 15.15 22.06
CA LEU A 275 4.63 14.37 22.84
C LEU A 275 6.10 14.77 22.59
N GLY A 276 6.34 15.74 21.68
CA GLY A 276 7.66 16.24 21.34
C GLY A 276 8.56 15.21 20.63
N ILE A 277 7.99 14.16 20.04
CA ILE A 277 8.70 13.12 19.30
C ILE A 277 9.22 13.71 17.99
N THR A 278 10.51 13.53 17.68
CA THR A 278 11.13 14.02 16.44
C THR A 278 11.41 12.90 15.44
N GLY A 279 11.30 11.64 15.85
CA GLY A 279 11.66 10.47 15.06
C GLY A 279 13.16 10.16 15.03
N GLU A 280 13.97 10.95 15.74
CA GLU A 280 15.41 10.73 15.93
C GLU A 280 15.70 9.91 17.20
N GLU A 281 14.68 9.62 17.99
CA GLU A 281 14.77 8.79 19.18
C GLU A 281 14.90 7.31 18.81
N THR A 282 15.40 6.53 19.76
CA THR A 282 15.21 5.07 19.79
C THR A 282 13.93 4.75 20.54
N PHE A 283 13.18 3.76 20.07
CA PHE A 283 11.87 3.40 20.62
C PHE A 283 11.87 1.99 21.21
N GLU A 284 11.24 1.86 22.38
CA GLU A 284 10.84 0.58 22.95
C GLU A 284 9.31 0.52 23.03
N ILE A 285 8.72 -0.61 22.68
CA ILE A 285 7.28 -0.88 22.79
C ILE A 285 7.10 -2.09 23.70
N LYS A 286 6.55 -1.85 24.89
CA LYS A 286 6.42 -2.84 25.97
C LYS A 286 4.99 -3.25 26.23
N GLY A 287 4.82 -4.53 26.57
CA GLY A 287 3.53 -5.10 26.94
C GLY A 287 2.67 -5.52 25.75
N ILE A 288 3.28 -5.96 24.66
CA ILE A 288 2.53 -6.37 23.44
C ILE A 288 1.62 -7.57 23.73
N ASP A 289 2.06 -8.49 24.60
CA ASP A 289 1.29 -9.65 25.10
C ASP A 289 0.57 -10.44 23.97
N GLY A 290 1.31 -10.82 22.93
CA GLY A 290 0.73 -11.55 21.79
C GLY A 290 -0.33 -10.78 20.99
N GLY A 291 -0.42 -9.46 21.18
CA GLY A 291 -1.49 -8.62 20.61
C GLY A 291 -2.80 -8.65 21.41
N MET A 292 -2.83 -9.26 22.60
CA MET A 292 -4.00 -9.23 23.51
C MET A 292 -4.14 -7.90 24.23
N ALA A 293 -3.01 -7.25 24.50
CA ALA A 293 -3.00 -5.98 25.20
C ALA A 293 -3.84 -4.95 24.45
N LYS A 294 -4.65 -4.18 25.17
CA LYS A 294 -5.39 -3.04 24.60
C LYS A 294 -4.52 -1.80 24.47
N GLN A 295 -3.47 -1.72 25.28
CA GLN A 295 -2.51 -0.62 25.28
C GLN A 295 -1.11 -1.17 25.53
N VAL A 296 -0.13 -0.50 24.96
CA VAL A 296 1.31 -0.74 25.18
C VAL A 296 1.95 0.52 25.72
N ASN A 297 3.05 0.37 26.45
CA ASN A 297 3.88 1.50 26.84
C ASN A 297 4.96 1.73 25.78
N VAL A 298 5.02 2.94 25.24
CA VAL A 298 6.02 3.36 24.26
C VAL A 298 7.01 4.30 24.95
N ILE A 299 8.29 3.96 24.89
CA ILE A 299 9.38 4.74 25.49
C ILE A 299 10.26 5.25 24.36
N ALA A 300 10.40 6.58 24.26
CA ALA A 300 11.31 7.23 23.33
C ALA A 300 12.52 7.78 24.07
N THR A 301 13.71 7.37 23.66
CA THR A 301 15.00 7.70 24.29
C THR A 301 15.89 8.46 23.31
N LYS A 302 16.55 9.52 23.78
CA LYS A 302 17.54 10.28 22.99
C LYS A 302 18.75 10.60 23.86
N ASN A 303 19.96 10.43 23.34
CA ASN A 303 21.22 10.67 24.08
C ASN A 303 21.26 9.93 25.44
N ASN A 304 20.80 8.67 25.47
CA ASN A 304 20.70 7.84 26.67
C ASN A 304 19.81 8.38 27.81
N ALA A 305 18.92 9.34 27.51
CA ALA A 305 17.90 9.83 28.43
C ALA A 305 16.50 9.57 27.88
N ILE A 306 15.60 9.09 28.74
CA ILE A 306 14.18 8.95 28.39
C ILE A 306 13.64 10.35 28.12
N LYS A 307 13.19 10.57 26.89
CA LYS A 307 12.60 11.83 26.46
C LYS A 307 11.12 11.87 26.80
N VAL A 308 10.41 10.79 26.50
CA VAL A 308 8.99 10.63 26.80
C VAL A 308 8.64 9.14 26.96
N SER A 309 7.72 8.85 27.87
CA SER A 309 7.08 7.54 28.02
C SER A 309 5.57 7.77 28.04
N PHE A 310 4.84 7.08 27.16
CA PHE A 310 3.41 7.29 26.95
C PHE A 310 2.73 5.97 26.59
N ASN A 311 1.40 5.95 26.63
CA ASN A 311 0.62 4.77 26.22
C ASN A 311 0.17 4.93 24.77
N ALA A 312 0.10 3.82 24.04
CA ALA A 312 -0.53 3.77 22.73
C ALA A 312 -1.55 2.63 22.69
N GLN A 313 -2.67 2.84 22.01
CA GLN A 313 -3.68 1.81 21.81
C GLN A 313 -3.18 0.77 20.81
N VAL A 314 -3.38 -0.51 21.11
CA VAL A 314 -3.16 -1.60 20.16
C VAL A 314 -4.41 -1.77 19.34
N ARG A 315 -4.29 -1.59 18.03
CA ARG A 315 -5.41 -1.61 17.09
C ARG A 315 -5.60 -2.99 16.46
N ILE A 316 -5.56 -4.02 17.28
CA ILE A 316 -5.98 -5.39 16.96
C ILE A 316 -7.37 -5.56 17.56
N ASP A 317 -8.39 -5.48 16.72
CA ASP A 317 -9.75 -5.17 17.16
C ASP A 317 -10.59 -6.45 17.34
N THR A 318 -10.15 -7.59 16.79
CA THR A 318 -10.90 -8.87 16.84
C THR A 318 -10.02 -10.07 17.21
N PRO A 319 -10.60 -11.16 17.75
CA PRO A 319 -9.86 -12.39 18.04
C PRO A 319 -9.22 -13.03 16.79
N LYS A 320 -9.85 -12.91 15.62
CA LYS A 320 -9.29 -13.45 14.36
C LYS A 320 -8.07 -12.66 13.90
N GLU A 321 -8.12 -11.33 14.01
CA GLU A 321 -6.96 -10.46 13.77
C GLU A 321 -5.80 -10.79 14.72
N GLN A 322 -6.11 -11.04 15.99
CA GLN A 322 -5.12 -11.48 16.97
C GLN A 322 -4.48 -12.82 16.57
N ALA A 323 -5.28 -13.80 16.15
CA ALA A 323 -4.77 -15.09 15.69
C ALA A 323 -3.81 -14.95 14.48
N TYR A 324 -4.14 -14.07 13.53
CA TYR A 324 -3.22 -13.75 12.43
C TYR A 324 -1.92 -13.13 12.92
N PHE A 325 -2.00 -12.13 13.80
CA PHE A 325 -0.82 -11.45 14.34
C PHE A 325 0.11 -12.41 15.10
N MET A 326 -0.45 -13.27 15.97
CA MET A 326 0.31 -14.28 16.71
C MET A 326 1.00 -15.30 15.79
N ASN A 327 0.49 -15.48 14.58
CA ASN A 327 1.09 -16.37 13.59
C ASN A 327 2.15 -15.69 12.72
N GLY A 328 2.41 -14.39 12.93
CA GLY A 328 3.30 -13.58 12.09
C GLY A 328 2.63 -13.10 10.79
N GLY A 329 1.32 -13.29 10.65
CA GLY A 329 0.53 -12.90 9.48
C GLY A 329 -0.53 -13.93 9.07
N ILE A 330 -1.46 -13.50 8.22
CA ILE A 330 -2.55 -14.34 7.69
C ILE A 330 -2.03 -15.47 6.81
N LEU A 331 -0.96 -15.23 6.04
CA LEU A 331 -0.39 -16.24 5.15
C LEU A 331 0.18 -17.42 5.94
N GLN A 332 0.91 -17.12 7.02
CA GLN A 332 1.51 -18.10 7.92
C GLN A 332 0.43 -18.83 8.72
N TYR A 333 -0.60 -18.11 9.18
CA TYR A 333 -1.76 -18.71 9.85
C TYR A 333 -2.46 -19.75 8.96
N VAL A 334 -2.83 -19.38 7.73
CA VAL A 334 -3.53 -20.27 6.80
C VAL A 334 -2.67 -21.48 6.44
N LEU A 335 -1.37 -21.30 6.20
CA LEU A 335 -0.49 -22.42 5.87
C LEU A 335 -0.38 -23.43 7.02
N ARG A 336 -0.34 -22.96 8.28
CA ARG A 336 -0.36 -23.87 9.46
C ARG A 336 -1.70 -24.60 9.57
N GLU A 337 -2.83 -23.91 9.40
CA GLU A 337 -4.15 -24.55 9.43
C GLU A 337 -4.28 -25.65 8.37
N LEU A 338 -3.77 -25.43 7.16
CA LEU A 338 -3.80 -26.43 6.08
C LEU A 338 -3.03 -27.71 6.48
N VAL A 339 -1.81 -27.55 7.01
CA VAL A 339 -0.98 -28.67 7.47
C VAL A 339 -1.65 -29.43 8.62
N GLU A 340 -2.21 -28.71 9.61
CA GLU A 340 -2.92 -29.34 10.73
C GLU A 340 -4.19 -30.10 10.26
N SER A 341 -4.88 -29.58 9.24
CA SER A 341 -6.07 -30.24 8.70
C SER A 341 -5.76 -31.52 7.93
N ASP A 342 -4.63 -31.55 7.20
CA ASP A 342 -4.17 -32.74 6.47
C ASP A 342 -3.67 -33.84 7.43
N GLU A 343 -3.05 -33.47 8.56
CA GLU A 343 -2.65 -34.45 9.59
C GLU A 343 -3.86 -35.07 10.33
N ALA A 344 -5.01 -34.40 10.32
CA ALA A 344 -6.24 -34.87 10.96
C ALA A 344 -7.13 -35.72 10.03
N SER A 345 -6.86 -35.76 8.72
CA SER A 345 -7.62 -36.49 7.70
C SER A 345 -7.02 -37.84 7.33
#